data_AF-F5SWD1-F1
#
_entry.id   AF-F5SWD1-F1
#
_cell.length_a   1.000
_cell.length_b   1.000
_cell.length_c   1.000
_cell.angle_alpha   90.00
_cell.angle_beta   90.00
_cell.angle_gamma   90.00
#
_symmetry.space_group_name_H-M   'P 1'
#
loop_
_entity.id
_entity.type
_entity.pdbx_description
1 polymer ?
#
loop_
_entity_poly.entity_id
_entity_poly.type
_entity_poly.pdbx_seq_one_letter_code
_entity_poly.pdbx_strand_id
1 'polypeptide(L)'
;MKYVYCLIMLCLTSSLATADDLERNTITSCAYQAGTAYEIQKIRQTEGDDWTTFENIIKSIYKDTQGRDDLLAIGRRVYIYPVETSVDKVHEELFQACVKRQQGTEPLI
;
A
#
# COMPACT_ATOMS: atom_id res chain seq x y z
N MET A 1 46.06 14.26 1.56
CA MET A 1 45.70 12.83 1.82
C MET A 1 44.88 12.63 3.08
N LYS A 2 45.19 13.27 4.22
CA LYS A 2 44.46 13.10 5.50
C LYS A 2 42.95 13.42 5.44
N TYR A 3 42.56 14.45 4.69
CA TYR A 3 41.16 14.86 4.53
C TYR A 3 40.32 13.90 3.69
N VAL A 4 40.93 13.21 2.72
CA VAL A 4 40.24 12.25 1.84
C VAL A 4 39.79 11.01 2.63
N TYR A 5 40.63 10.53 3.56
CA TYR A 5 40.28 9.43 4.44
C TYR A 5 39.18 9.80 5.45
N CYS A 6 39.15 11.04 5.96
CA CYS A 6 38.04 11.52 6.80
C CYS A 6 36.71 11.59 6.03
N LEU A 7 36.73 12.03 4.76
CA LEU A 7 35.53 12.13 3.93
C LEU A 7 34.96 10.76 3.58
N ILE A 8 35.82 9.78 3.29
CA ILE A 8 35.42 8.39 3.03
C ILE A 8 34.81 7.75 4.28
N MET A 9 35.42 7.95 5.47
CA MET A 9 34.87 7.46 6.74
C MET A 9 33.52 8.12 7.10
N LEU A 10 33.34 9.40 6.77
CA LEU A 10 32.07 10.11 7.03
C LEU A 10 30.94 9.62 6.11
N CYS A 11 31.24 9.24 4.86
CA CYS A 11 30.25 8.64 3.96
C CYS A 11 29.84 7.23 4.41
N LEU A 12 30.78 6.43 4.94
CA LEU A 12 30.52 5.05 5.37
C LEU A 12 29.63 4.94 6.62
N THR A 13 29.59 5.95 7.48
CA THR A 13 28.73 5.94 8.67
C THR A 13 27.31 6.44 8.38
N SER A 14 27.12 7.24 7.32
CA SER A 14 25.79 7.74 6.92
C SER A 14 24.85 6.66 6.37
N SER A 15 25.38 5.54 5.87
CA SER A 15 24.60 4.43 5.31
C SER A 15 24.01 3.46 6.34
N LEU A 16 24.36 3.58 7.63
CA LEU A 16 23.85 2.68 8.68
C LEU A 16 22.51 3.16 9.26
N ALA A 17 22.15 4.44 9.10
CA ALA A 17 20.95 5.02 9.69
C ALA A 17 19.67 4.80 8.85
N THR A 18 19.76 4.18 7.68
CA THR A 18 18.68 4.17 6.68
C THR A 18 17.89 2.86 6.60
N ALA A 19 18.28 1.80 7.33
CA ALA A 19 17.62 0.49 7.24
C ALA A 19 16.31 0.43 8.06
N ASP A 20 16.37 0.79 9.35
CA ASP A 20 15.20 0.68 10.26
C ASP A 20 14.06 1.64 9.88
N ASP A 21 14.38 2.85 9.43
CA ASP A 21 13.37 3.82 9.00
C ASP A 21 12.68 3.40 7.69
N LEU A 22 13.39 2.72 6.80
CA LEU A 22 12.84 2.25 5.53
C LEU A 22 11.91 1.06 5.76
N GLU A 23 12.25 0.14 6.66
CA GLU A 23 11.37 -0.95 7.08
C GLU A 23 10.11 -0.43 7.79
N ARG A 24 10.25 0.54 8.71
CA ARG A 24 9.12 1.15 9.41
C ARG A 24 8.14 1.84 8.46
N ASN A 25 8.65 2.70 7.57
CA ASN A 25 7.81 3.42 6.59
C ASN A 25 7.11 2.44 5.64
N THR A 26 7.79 1.36 5.27
CA THR A 26 7.22 0.27 4.46
C THR A 26 6.02 -0.37 5.18
N ILE A 27 6.19 -0.78 6.44
CA ILE A 27 5.12 -1.40 7.24
C ILE A 27 3.94 -0.44 7.41
N THR A 28 4.18 0.84 7.71
CA THR A 28 3.11 1.84 7.86
C THR A 28 2.33 2.03 6.55
N SER A 29 3.00 2.08 5.40
CA SER A 29 2.34 2.21 4.11
C SER A 29 1.48 0.98 3.76
N CYS A 30 1.96 -0.23 4.08
CA CYS A 30 1.21 -1.46 3.84
C CYS A 30 0.02 -1.63 4.79
N ALA A 31 0.16 -1.19 6.05
CA ALA A 31 -0.95 -1.16 7.00
C ALA A 31 -2.06 -0.20 6.52
N TYR A 32 -1.70 0.96 5.98
CA TYR A 32 -2.67 1.88 5.38
C TYR A 32 -3.44 1.22 4.22
N GLN A 33 -2.72 0.61 3.26
CA GLN A 33 -3.37 -0.05 2.12
C GLN A 33 -4.31 -1.18 2.54
N ALA A 34 -3.88 -2.02 3.49
CA ALA A 34 -4.66 -3.13 4.00
C ALA A 34 -5.90 -2.65 4.78
N GLY A 35 -5.75 -1.61 5.61
CA GLY A 35 -6.87 -1.01 6.34
C GLY A 35 -7.90 -0.36 5.41
N THR A 36 -7.45 0.35 4.36
CA THR A 36 -8.37 0.87 3.33
C THR A 36 -9.09 -0.26 2.60
N ALA A 37 -8.38 -1.35 2.27
CA ALA A 37 -8.97 -2.49 1.60
C ALA A 37 -10.04 -3.20 2.45
N TYR A 38 -9.80 -3.31 3.76
CA TYR A 38 -10.76 -3.83 4.72
C TYR A 38 -12.09 -3.05 4.65
N GLU A 39 -12.02 -1.72 4.71
CA GLU A 39 -13.22 -0.88 4.69
C GLU A 39 -13.93 -0.94 3.33
N ILE A 40 -13.19 -0.97 2.21
CA ILE A 40 -13.81 -1.12 0.88
C ILE A 40 -14.57 -2.45 0.79
N GLN A 41 -13.98 -3.55 1.23
CA GLN A 41 -14.64 -4.87 1.18
C GLN A 41 -15.88 -4.89 2.09
N LYS A 42 -15.80 -4.29 3.27
CA LYS A 42 -16.93 -4.17 4.21
C LYS A 42 -18.09 -3.36 3.61
N ILE A 43 -17.79 -2.22 2.99
CA ILE A 43 -18.77 -1.39 2.29
C ILE A 43 -19.39 -2.19 1.14
N ARG A 44 -18.57 -2.83 0.31
CA ARG A 44 -19.03 -3.66 -0.81
C ARG A 44 -19.93 -4.81 -0.39
N GLN A 45 -19.65 -5.47 0.73
CA GLN A 45 -20.50 -6.52 1.30
C GLN A 45 -21.85 -5.99 1.79
N THR A 46 -21.91 -4.72 2.16
CA THR A 46 -23.13 -4.07 2.66
C THR A 46 -23.96 -3.48 1.53
N GLU A 47 -23.31 -2.80 0.58
CA GLU A 47 -23.96 -2.04 -0.49
C GLU A 47 -24.17 -2.85 -1.76
N GLY A 48 -23.35 -3.88 -2.00
CA GLY A 48 -23.44 -4.74 -3.19
C GLY A 48 -22.90 -4.09 -4.46
N ASP A 49 -22.20 -2.97 -4.34
CA ASP A 49 -21.65 -2.22 -5.47
C ASP A 49 -20.69 -3.06 -6.32
N ASP A 50 -20.79 -2.86 -7.64
CA ASP A 50 -19.77 -3.30 -8.58
C ASP A 50 -18.65 -2.26 -8.73
N TRP A 51 -17.56 -2.64 -9.41
CA TRP A 51 -16.40 -1.76 -9.58
C TRP A 51 -16.78 -0.42 -10.20
N THR A 52 -17.65 -0.44 -11.21
CA THR A 52 -18.06 0.77 -11.95
C THR A 52 -18.80 1.73 -11.06
N THR A 53 -19.72 1.23 -10.23
CA THR A 53 -20.51 2.02 -9.29
C THR A 53 -19.61 2.65 -8.23
N PHE A 54 -18.74 1.85 -7.61
CA PHE A 54 -17.76 2.33 -6.64
C PHE A 54 -16.83 3.39 -7.24
N GLU A 55 -16.27 3.15 -8.42
CA GLU A 55 -15.37 4.10 -9.10
C GLU A 55 -16.06 5.44 -9.36
N ASN A 56 -17.32 5.42 -9.80
CA ASN A 56 -18.10 6.62 -10.05
C ASN A 56 -18.42 7.38 -8.75
N ILE A 57 -18.77 6.68 -7.67
CA ILE A 57 -19.00 7.28 -6.35
C ILE A 57 -17.73 7.99 -5.87
N ILE A 58 -16.58 7.32 -5.87
CA ILE A 58 -15.30 7.90 -5.45
C ILE A 58 -14.96 9.14 -6.29
N LYS A 59 -15.13 9.09 -7.61
CA LYS A 59 -14.87 10.24 -8.51
C LYS A 59 -15.83 11.41 -8.30
N SER A 60 -17.04 11.16 -7.81
CA SER A 60 -18.03 12.21 -7.51
C SER A 60 -17.75 12.93 -6.18
N ILE A 61 -17.20 12.22 -5.19
CA ILE A 61 -16.95 12.76 -3.84
C ILE A 61 -15.58 13.43 -3.76
N TYR A 62 -14.55 12.80 -4.36
CA TYR A 62 -13.17 13.24 -4.23
C TYR A 62 -12.66 13.98 -5.45
N LYS A 63 -11.94 15.08 -5.21
CA LYS A 63 -11.23 15.83 -6.24
C LYS A 63 -10.16 14.96 -6.91
N ASP A 64 -9.80 15.36 -8.13
CA ASP A 64 -8.70 14.78 -8.88
C ASP A 64 -7.35 15.05 -8.20
N THR A 65 -6.91 14.08 -7.40
CA THR A 65 -5.71 14.16 -6.55
C THR A 65 -5.09 12.77 -6.43
N GLN A 66 -3.80 12.74 -6.08
CA GLN A 66 -3.09 11.49 -5.82
C GLN A 66 -3.81 10.58 -4.81
N GLY A 67 -4.39 11.15 -3.75
CA GLY A 67 -5.12 10.37 -2.76
C GLY A 67 -6.36 9.66 -3.32
N ARG A 68 -7.04 10.27 -4.30
CA ARG A 68 -8.15 9.61 -5.02
C ARG A 68 -7.63 8.45 -5.86
N ASP A 69 -6.54 8.66 -6.56
CA ASP A 69 -5.96 7.65 -7.44
C ASP A 69 -5.39 6.46 -6.63
N ASP A 70 -4.79 6.72 -5.47
CA ASP A 70 -4.34 5.70 -4.51
C ASP A 70 -5.52 4.88 -3.98
N LEU A 71 -6.63 5.54 -3.60
CA LEU A 71 -7.85 4.88 -3.16
C LEU A 71 -8.45 3.98 -4.26
N LEU A 72 -8.51 4.48 -5.50
CA LEU A 72 -8.98 3.71 -6.64
C LEU A 72 -8.06 2.53 -6.95
N ALA A 73 -6.74 2.69 -6.81
CA ALA A 73 -5.79 1.61 -7.00
C ALA A 73 -5.97 0.49 -5.96
N ILE A 74 -6.16 0.84 -4.68
CA ILE A 74 -6.49 -0.13 -3.62
C ILE A 74 -7.82 -0.81 -3.93
N GLY A 75 -8.85 -0.03 -4.28
CA GLY A 75 -10.16 -0.53 -4.66
C GLY A 75 -10.09 -1.58 -5.76
N ARG A 76 -9.38 -1.32 -6.86
CA ARG A 76 -9.24 -2.31 -7.95
C ARG A 76 -8.74 -3.66 -7.46
N ARG A 77 -7.79 -3.67 -6.53
CA ARG A 77 -7.26 -4.91 -5.96
C ARG A 77 -8.30 -5.64 -5.11
N VAL A 78 -9.14 -4.91 -4.37
CA VAL A 78 -10.25 -5.49 -3.59
C VAL A 78 -11.30 -6.13 -4.51
N TYR A 79 -11.62 -5.49 -5.64
CA TYR A 79 -12.67 -5.96 -6.55
C TYR A 79 -12.32 -7.23 -7.35
N ILE A 80 -11.07 -7.71 -7.28
CA ILE A 80 -10.67 -9.03 -7.78
C ILE A 80 -11.24 -10.15 -6.91
N TYR A 81 -11.42 -9.90 -5.61
CA TYR A 81 -11.96 -10.90 -4.68
C TYR A 81 -13.47 -11.06 -4.86
N PRO A 82 -14.01 -12.27 -4.61
CA PRO A 82 -15.45 -12.46 -4.43
C PRO A 82 -16.00 -11.57 -3.30
N VAL A 83 -17.24 -11.08 -3.44
CA VAL A 83 -17.92 -10.26 -2.42
C VAL A 83 -17.95 -10.99 -1.06
N GLU A 84 -18.12 -12.31 -1.06
CA GLU A 84 -18.18 -13.12 0.17
C GLU A 84 -16.83 -13.35 0.86
N THR A 85 -15.73 -12.87 0.27
CA THR A 85 -14.41 -12.99 0.90
C THR A 85 -14.39 -12.18 2.18
N SER A 86 -13.99 -12.78 3.31
CA SER A 86 -13.98 -12.08 4.59
C SER A 86 -13.07 -10.85 4.55
N VAL A 87 -13.50 -9.79 5.23
CA VAL A 87 -12.75 -8.52 5.33
C VAL A 87 -11.35 -8.72 5.91
N ASP A 88 -11.19 -9.62 6.89
CA ASP A 88 -9.88 -9.96 7.48
C ASP A 88 -8.96 -10.65 6.47
N LYS A 89 -9.51 -11.51 5.61
CA LYS A 89 -8.73 -12.20 4.58
C LYS A 89 -8.26 -11.21 3.52
N VAL A 90 -9.13 -10.31 3.05
CA VAL A 90 -8.77 -9.26 2.10
C VAL A 90 -7.69 -8.34 2.69
N HIS A 91 -7.83 -7.95 3.96
CA HIS A 91 -6.82 -7.18 4.68
C HIS A 91 -5.46 -7.90 4.68
N GLU A 92 -5.41 -9.15 5.17
CA GLU A 92 -4.17 -9.91 5.29
C GLU A 92 -3.50 -10.13 3.93
N GLU A 93 -4.26 -10.56 2.92
CA GLU A 93 -3.69 -10.84 1.59
C GLU A 93 -3.13 -9.57 0.93
N LEU A 94 -3.79 -8.42 1.10
CA LEU A 94 -3.28 -7.15 0.55
C LEU A 94 -2.12 -6.57 1.36
N PHE A 95 -2.10 -6.77 2.68
CA PHE A 95 -0.94 -6.45 3.50
C PHE A 95 0.29 -7.24 3.03
N GLN A 96 0.16 -8.57 2.95
CA GLN A 96 1.26 -9.45 2.54
C GLN A 96 1.72 -9.15 1.11
N ALA A 97 0.78 -8.88 0.19
CA ALA A 97 1.13 -8.52 -1.18
C ALA A 97 1.87 -7.16 -1.24
N CYS A 98 1.48 -6.19 -0.42
CA CYS A 98 2.22 -4.92 -0.31
C CYS A 98 3.64 -5.14 0.23
N VAL A 99 3.80 -5.90 1.32
CA VAL A 99 5.11 -6.21 1.90
C VAL A 99 6.01 -6.89 0.86
N LYS A 100 5.49 -7.89 0.15
CA LYS A 100 6.23 -8.56 -0.93
C LYS A 100 6.62 -7.59 -2.05
N ARG A 101 5.74 -6.68 -2.44
CA ARG A 101 6.05 -5.67 -3.46
C ARG A 101 7.22 -4.79 -3.04
N GLN A 102 7.20 -4.34 -1.79
CA GLN A 102 8.25 -3.50 -1.23
C GLN A 102 9.58 -4.23 -1.11
N GLN A 103 9.54 -5.55 -0.95
CA GLN A 103 10.71 -6.44 -1.00
C GLN A 103 11.12 -6.87 -2.42
N GLY A 104 10.35 -6.50 -3.46
CA GLY A 104 10.58 -6.93 -4.85
C GLY A 104 10.24 -8.40 -5.11
N THR A 105 9.41 -9.01 -4.26
CA THR A 105 9.04 -10.44 -4.29
C THR A 105 7.55 -10.68 -4.55
N GLU A 106 6.79 -9.65 -4.92
CA GLU A 106 5.39 -9.84 -5.31
C GLU A 106 5.33 -10.66 -6.61
N PRO A 107 4.56 -11.77 -6.66
CA PRO A 107 4.39 -12.54 -7.89
C PRO A 107 3.81 -11.65 -9.00
N LEU A 108 4.37 -11.78 -10.22
CA LEU A 108 3.75 -11.21 -11.42
C LEU A 108 2.45 -11.98 -11.69
N ILE A 109 1.32 -11.29 -11.56
CA ILE A 109 -0.01 -11.80 -11.94
C ILE A 109 -0.23 -11.50 -13.43
#